data_AF-A0A7Y5WM34-F1
#
_entry.id   AF-A0A7Y5WM34-F1
#
_cell.length_a   1.000
_cell.length_b   1.000
_cell.length_c   1.000
_cell.angle_alpha   90.00
_cell.angle_beta   90.00
_cell.angle_gamma   90.00
#
_symmetry.space_group_name_H-M   'P 1'
#
loop_
_entity.id
_entity.type
_entity.pdbx_description
1 polymer ?
#
loop_
_entity_poly.entity_id
_entity_poly.type
_entity_poly.pdbx_seq_one_letter_code
_entity_poly.pdbx_strand_id
1 'polypeptide(L)'
;MSTHDRGDRAAQHTGAMEVVEEAVARASHAILHTAEIAFALPEPATSRWHRAGVGPRGERVFDVASGIVLLLFVAGWSWSIAMARSAGASGDITEATAAIGASLTDPDAPTAAFMTGAMLNALTPLRGSSGKLRATVEQPGAPVDTERADGADVRVATGADTGAAVAPRPGVWNVLVKVGAALQPVTDFNLITLHPFDEKQRGRIGGYFIGSWPGERSRSVRSGYAHPSGFIEVTPENEDLQVSDHFRLRDFLTHDQADVWPKYIVLEMKLVDKLELVLSDLASRGYDVSGVHVMSGFRTPQYNVSGGDPRGRAALSRHMYGDASDIYIDSDGNGVMDDLNHDRRVNIRDAQVILAAVDRVEREHPELIGGAGVYVASGGHGPFIHIDTRGYRARWVGTGDD
;
A
#
# COMPACT_ATOMS: atom_id res chain seq x y z
N MET A 1 72.88 -10.98 -25.63
CA MET A 1 72.91 -9.92 -24.59
C MET A 1 71.55 -9.26 -24.62
N SER A 2 70.68 -9.30 -23.61
CA SER A 2 70.79 -9.80 -22.25
C SER A 2 69.41 -10.34 -21.85
N THR A 3 69.42 -11.50 -21.22
CA THR A 3 68.32 -12.12 -20.49
C THR A 3 68.22 -11.49 -19.11
N HIS A 4 67.03 -11.04 -18.69
CA HIS A 4 66.48 -11.12 -17.32
C HIS A 4 65.28 -10.18 -17.26
N ASP A 5 64.06 -10.74 -17.13
CA ASP A 5 63.12 -10.36 -16.08
C ASP A 5 61.84 -11.23 -16.19
N ARG A 6 61.91 -12.44 -15.64
CA ARG A 6 60.75 -13.32 -15.36
C ARG A 6 60.88 -13.86 -13.93
N GLY A 7 61.19 -12.97 -12.99
CA GLY A 7 61.35 -13.32 -11.56
C GLY A 7 60.24 -12.81 -10.65
N ASP A 8 59.64 -11.65 -10.94
CA ASP A 8 58.94 -10.89 -9.88
C ASP A 8 57.42 -11.03 -9.77
N ARG A 9 56.76 -11.80 -10.65
CA ARG A 9 55.30 -12.05 -10.55
C ARG A 9 54.92 -13.32 -9.79
N ALA A 10 55.87 -14.20 -9.49
CA ALA A 10 55.61 -15.38 -8.67
C ALA A 10 55.72 -15.10 -7.16
N ALA A 11 56.55 -14.12 -6.75
CA ALA A 11 56.79 -13.82 -5.33
C ALA A 11 55.69 -12.99 -4.66
N GLN A 12 54.95 -12.15 -5.41
CA GLN A 12 53.85 -11.34 -4.84
C GLN A 12 52.57 -12.14 -4.58
N HIS A 13 52.36 -13.27 -5.27
CA HIS A 13 51.23 -14.17 -5.01
C HIS A 13 51.48 -15.13 -3.84
N THR A 14 52.73 -15.42 -3.49
CA THR A 14 53.07 -16.28 -2.34
C THR A 14 52.87 -15.54 -1.02
N GLY A 15 53.27 -14.27 -0.92
CA GLY A 15 53.12 -13.48 0.30
C GLY A 15 51.66 -13.17 0.67
N ALA A 16 50.77 -13.00 -0.31
CA ALA A 16 49.35 -12.78 -0.05
C ALA A 16 48.64 -14.04 0.48
N MET A 17 49.03 -15.23 0.01
CA MET A 17 48.51 -16.49 0.55
C MET A 17 49.03 -16.79 1.95
N GLU A 18 50.30 -16.50 2.23
CA GLU A 18 50.90 -16.69 3.55
C GLU A 18 50.25 -15.78 4.61
N VAL A 19 49.90 -14.53 4.26
CA VAL A 19 49.16 -13.62 5.14
C VAL A 19 47.73 -14.10 5.41
N VAL A 20 47.07 -14.71 4.42
CA VAL A 20 45.72 -15.28 4.59
C VAL A 20 45.77 -16.56 5.43
N GLU A 21 46.75 -17.44 5.22
CA GLU A 21 46.94 -18.63 6.07
C GLU A 21 47.29 -18.25 7.51
N GLU A 22 48.12 -17.22 7.73
CA GLU A 22 48.46 -16.76 9.06
C GLU A 22 47.28 -16.06 9.76
N ALA A 23 46.42 -15.37 8.99
CA ALA A 23 45.18 -14.78 9.51
C ALA A 23 44.13 -15.84 9.85
N VAL A 24 43.99 -16.88 9.01
CA VAL A 24 43.11 -18.03 9.26
C VAL A 24 43.62 -18.85 10.43
N ALA A 25 44.93 -19.09 10.54
CA ALA A 25 45.53 -19.77 11.69
C ALA A 25 45.33 -18.97 12.99
N ARG A 26 45.48 -17.64 12.96
CA ARG A 26 45.17 -16.77 14.11
C ARG A 26 43.70 -16.78 14.48
N ALA A 27 42.80 -16.77 13.50
CA ALA A 27 41.36 -16.86 13.73
C ALA A 27 40.95 -18.23 14.28
N SER A 28 41.50 -19.33 13.76
CA SER A 28 41.28 -20.68 14.27
C SER A 28 41.84 -20.86 15.68
N HIS A 29 43.01 -20.29 15.97
CA HIS A 29 43.60 -20.31 17.32
C HIS A 29 42.81 -19.44 18.31
N ALA A 30 42.22 -18.32 17.86
CA ALA A 30 41.32 -17.51 18.67
C ALA A 30 39.99 -18.22 18.94
N ILE A 31 39.42 -18.90 17.94
CA ILE A 31 38.17 -19.68 18.08
C ILE A 31 38.39 -20.89 19.00
N LEU A 32 39.51 -21.60 18.86
CA LEU A 32 39.85 -22.72 19.73
C LEU A 32 40.15 -22.26 21.18
N HIS A 33 40.83 -21.13 21.36
CA HIS A 33 41.06 -20.58 22.71
C HIS A 33 39.76 -20.03 23.33
N THR A 34 38.82 -19.55 22.53
CA THR A 34 37.48 -19.13 23.00
C THR A 34 36.61 -20.34 23.36
N ALA A 35 36.73 -21.44 22.62
CA ALA A 35 36.09 -22.72 22.94
C ALA A 35 36.70 -23.37 24.18
N GLU A 36 38.03 -23.29 24.38
CA GLU A 36 38.68 -23.74 25.61
C GLU A 36 38.31 -22.87 26.83
N ILE A 37 38.08 -21.57 26.67
CA ILE A 37 37.52 -20.72 27.74
C ILE A 37 36.05 -21.10 28.05
N ALA A 38 35.27 -21.49 27.05
CA ALA A 38 33.89 -21.92 27.23
C ALA A 38 33.75 -23.33 27.84
N PHE A 39 34.78 -24.18 27.72
CA PHE A 39 34.82 -25.54 28.27
C PHE A 39 35.81 -25.73 29.43
N ALA A 40 36.51 -24.68 29.86
CA ALA A 40 37.30 -24.70 31.08
C ALA A 40 36.37 -24.91 32.27
N LEU A 41 36.49 -26.06 32.92
CA LEU A 41 35.84 -26.30 34.21
C LEU A 41 36.30 -25.21 35.19
N PRO A 42 35.37 -24.54 35.91
CA PRO A 42 35.72 -23.44 36.79
C PRO A 42 36.70 -23.91 37.87
N GLU A 43 37.67 -23.04 38.20
CA GLU A 43 38.62 -23.23 39.30
C GLU A 43 37.89 -23.70 40.59
N PRO A 44 38.46 -24.65 41.36
CA PRO A 44 37.83 -25.13 42.58
C PRO A 44 37.58 -23.97 43.57
N ALA A 45 36.32 -23.74 43.93
CA ALA A 45 35.91 -22.64 44.79
C ALA A 45 36.61 -22.71 46.16
N THR A 46 37.38 -21.66 46.50
CA THR A 46 38.14 -21.54 47.76
C THR A 46 37.34 -20.98 48.93
N SER A 47 36.01 -20.83 48.79
CA SER A 47 35.16 -20.22 49.83
C SER A 47 33.85 -20.98 50.07
N ARG A 48 33.50 -21.14 51.36
CA ARG A 48 32.35 -21.89 51.86
C ARG A 48 30.98 -21.35 51.42
N TRP A 49 30.94 -20.18 50.78
CA TRP A 49 29.72 -19.50 50.36
C TRP A 49 29.35 -19.70 48.88
N HIS A 50 30.16 -20.41 48.09
CA HIS A 50 29.87 -20.76 46.68
C HIS A 50 29.45 -22.23 46.51
N ARG A 51 28.61 -22.76 47.40
CA ARG A 51 27.88 -24.01 47.12
C ARG A 51 26.59 -23.66 46.38
N ALA A 52 26.59 -23.83 45.06
CA ALA A 52 25.36 -23.90 44.28
C ALA A 52 24.65 -25.21 44.65
N GLY A 53 23.60 -25.11 45.44
CA GLY A 53 22.81 -26.26 45.86
C GLY A 53 21.88 -25.88 46.99
N VAL A 54 20.59 -25.96 46.73
CA VAL A 54 19.57 -25.85 47.77
C VAL A 54 19.78 -27.04 48.72
N GLY A 55 20.02 -26.81 50.02
CA GLY A 55 20.25 -27.92 50.94
C GLY A 55 19.05 -28.89 50.99
N PRO A 56 19.20 -30.13 51.51
CA PRO A 56 18.14 -31.17 51.47
C PRO A 56 16.80 -30.81 52.13
N ARG A 57 16.80 -29.74 52.94
CA ARG A 57 15.58 -29.14 53.51
C ARG A 57 14.98 -28.06 52.61
N GLY A 58 15.82 -27.25 51.97
CA GLY A 58 15.35 -26.24 51.02
C GLY A 58 14.85 -26.86 49.72
N GLU A 59 15.43 -27.97 49.26
CA GLU A 59 14.97 -28.73 48.09
C GLU A 59 13.57 -29.29 48.34
N ARG A 60 13.34 -29.88 49.53
CA ARG A 60 12.00 -30.30 49.96
C ARG A 60 11.00 -29.15 50.07
N VAL A 61 11.43 -27.99 50.56
CA VAL A 61 10.55 -26.81 50.62
C VAL A 61 10.23 -26.30 49.23
N PHE A 62 11.20 -26.30 48.31
CA PHE A 62 11.01 -25.92 46.92
C PHE A 62 10.09 -26.90 46.18
N ASP A 63 10.27 -28.22 46.35
CA ASP A 63 9.40 -29.23 45.74
C ASP A 63 7.96 -29.11 46.20
N VAL A 64 7.75 -28.90 47.50
CA VAL A 64 6.41 -28.68 48.06
C VAL A 64 5.81 -27.37 47.54
N ALA A 65 6.59 -26.29 47.52
CA ALA A 65 6.13 -25.00 47.00
C ALA A 65 5.79 -25.06 45.50
N SER A 66 6.65 -25.66 44.69
CA SER A 66 6.42 -25.87 43.25
C SER A 66 5.24 -26.79 43.00
N GLY A 67 5.07 -27.84 43.81
CA GLY A 67 3.89 -28.72 43.76
C GLY A 67 2.59 -27.99 44.08
N ILE A 68 2.60 -27.09 45.08
CA ILE A 68 1.45 -26.23 45.40
C ILE A 68 1.16 -25.25 44.27
N VAL A 69 2.19 -24.61 43.69
CA VAL A 69 2.02 -23.69 42.55
C VAL A 69 1.44 -24.43 41.35
N LEU A 70 1.94 -25.62 41.01
CA LEU A 70 1.40 -26.45 39.94
C LEU A 70 -0.06 -26.87 40.22
N LEU A 71 -0.38 -27.27 41.45
CA LEU A 71 -1.74 -27.61 41.85
C LEU A 71 -2.69 -26.40 41.73
N LEU A 72 -2.26 -25.22 42.17
CA LEU A 72 -3.03 -23.99 42.03
C LEU A 72 -3.19 -23.60 40.55
N PHE A 73 -2.17 -23.81 39.72
CA PHE A 73 -2.24 -23.55 38.30
C PHE A 73 -3.22 -24.50 37.62
N VAL A 74 -3.13 -25.81 37.88
CA VAL A 74 -4.04 -26.83 37.35
C VAL A 74 -5.47 -26.61 37.85
N ALA A 75 -5.65 -26.27 39.13
CA ALA A 75 -6.96 -25.96 39.69
C ALA A 75 -7.53 -24.68 39.08
N GLY A 76 -6.73 -23.63 38.93
CA GLY A 76 -7.13 -22.37 38.29
C GLY A 76 -7.49 -22.56 36.81
N TRP A 77 -6.71 -23.36 36.08
CA TRP A 77 -6.99 -23.71 34.68
C TRP A 77 -8.26 -24.54 34.55
N SER A 78 -8.41 -25.57 35.39
CA SER A 78 -9.60 -26.44 35.40
C SER A 78 -10.85 -25.65 35.79
N TRP A 79 -10.72 -24.74 36.76
CA TRP A 79 -11.78 -23.82 37.16
C TRP A 79 -12.13 -22.86 36.03
N SER A 80 -11.15 -22.28 35.34
CA SER A 80 -11.37 -21.39 34.19
C SER A 80 -12.13 -22.11 33.06
N ILE A 81 -11.76 -23.35 32.73
CA ILE A 81 -12.44 -24.18 31.71
C ILE A 81 -13.87 -24.52 32.16
N ALA A 82 -14.06 -24.91 33.42
CA ALA A 82 -15.37 -25.20 33.97
C ALA A 82 -16.27 -23.96 33.98
N MET A 83 -15.71 -22.80 34.36
CA MET A 83 -16.40 -21.53 34.36
C MET A 83 -16.78 -21.12 32.94
N ALA A 84 -15.87 -21.24 31.97
CA ALA A 84 -16.14 -20.95 30.55
C ALA A 84 -17.24 -21.84 29.96
N ARG A 85 -17.28 -23.13 30.33
CA ARG A 85 -18.36 -24.05 29.94
C ARG A 85 -19.70 -23.72 30.62
N SER A 86 -19.67 -23.30 31.88
CA SER A 86 -20.88 -22.94 32.65
C SER A 86 -21.43 -21.55 32.31
N ALA A 87 -20.56 -20.64 31.88
CA ALA A 87 -20.91 -19.26 31.52
C ALA A 87 -21.58 -19.17 30.15
N GLY A 88 -21.66 -20.27 29.40
CA GLY A 88 -22.19 -20.25 28.03
C GLY A 88 -21.53 -19.12 27.24
N ALA A 89 -20.19 -19.04 27.30
CA ALA A 89 -19.44 -17.90 26.77
C ALA A 89 -19.54 -17.85 25.25
N SER A 90 -20.64 -17.27 24.77
CA SER A 90 -20.74 -16.47 23.56
C SER A 90 -20.02 -15.14 23.77
N GLY A 91 -18.78 -15.21 24.24
CA GLY A 91 -17.85 -14.08 24.24
C GLY A 91 -16.90 -14.36 23.09
N ASP A 92 -16.89 -13.49 22.10
CA ASP A 92 -16.14 -13.58 20.85
C ASP A 92 -14.72 -14.14 21.07
N ILE A 93 -14.58 -15.46 20.94
CA ILE A 93 -13.32 -16.02 20.49
C ILE A 93 -13.17 -15.39 19.12
N THR A 94 -12.27 -14.42 18.96
CA THR A 94 -12.00 -13.83 17.65
C THR A 94 -11.85 -14.97 16.65
N GLU A 95 -12.48 -14.87 15.47
CA GLU A 95 -12.46 -15.97 14.49
C GLU A 95 -11.01 -16.45 14.21
N ALA A 96 -10.03 -15.56 14.35
CA ALA A 96 -8.60 -15.88 14.34
C ALA A 96 -8.18 -16.87 15.45
N THR A 97 -8.61 -16.69 16.70
CA THR A 97 -8.32 -17.60 17.82
C THR A 97 -9.04 -18.95 17.64
N ALA A 98 -10.25 -18.93 17.07
CA ALA A 98 -10.99 -20.14 16.73
C ALA A 98 -10.33 -20.92 15.58
N ALA A 99 -9.84 -20.22 14.54
CA ALA A 99 -9.12 -20.82 13.41
C ALA A 99 -7.76 -21.38 13.84
N ILE A 100 -7.00 -20.66 14.70
CA ILE A 100 -5.75 -21.17 15.27
C ILE A 100 -6.03 -22.39 16.16
N GLY A 101 -7.05 -22.33 17.02
CA GLY A 101 -7.47 -23.45 17.86
C GLY A 101 -7.87 -24.67 17.05
N ALA A 102 -8.63 -24.48 15.97
CA ALA A 102 -9.02 -25.54 15.04
C ALA A 102 -7.79 -26.14 14.35
N SER A 103 -6.84 -25.33 13.86
CA SER A 103 -5.60 -25.81 13.22
C SER A 103 -4.69 -26.63 14.14
N LEU A 104 -4.84 -26.49 15.45
CA LEU A 104 -4.09 -27.29 16.44
C LEU A 104 -4.75 -28.64 16.74
N THR A 105 -6.04 -28.80 16.44
CA THR A 105 -6.83 -29.99 16.77
C THR A 105 -7.35 -30.76 15.55
N ASP A 106 -7.38 -30.12 14.39
CA ASP A 106 -7.85 -30.66 13.12
C ASP A 106 -6.73 -30.54 12.07
N PRO A 107 -6.16 -31.68 11.61
CA PRO A 107 -5.10 -31.67 10.61
C PRO A 107 -5.56 -31.15 9.24
N ASP A 108 -6.87 -31.07 8.98
CA ASP A 108 -7.44 -30.56 7.74
C ASP A 108 -7.77 -29.04 7.82
N ALA A 109 -7.61 -28.41 8.99
CA ALA A 109 -7.87 -26.98 9.15
C ALA A 109 -6.71 -26.10 8.63
N PRO A 110 -7.00 -24.96 7.97
CA PRO A 110 -5.96 -24.09 7.39
C PRO A 110 -5.02 -23.51 8.45
N THR A 111 -3.71 -23.59 8.23
CA THR A 111 -2.72 -22.95 9.11
C THR A 111 -2.71 -21.43 8.93
N ALA A 112 -2.28 -20.68 9.96
CA ALA A 112 -2.15 -19.22 9.88
C ALA A 112 -1.27 -18.76 8.70
N ALA A 113 -0.18 -19.48 8.41
CA ALA A 113 0.69 -19.18 7.26
C ALA A 113 -0.02 -19.39 5.91
N PHE A 114 -0.82 -20.46 5.78
CA PHE A 114 -1.64 -20.69 4.58
C PHE A 114 -2.70 -19.59 4.42
N MET A 115 -3.37 -19.18 5.50
CA MET A 115 -4.36 -18.10 5.44
C MET A 115 -3.72 -16.77 5.01
N THR A 116 -2.55 -16.41 5.55
CA THR A 116 -1.82 -15.20 5.13
C THR A 116 -1.42 -15.27 3.66
N GLY A 117 -0.91 -16.42 3.19
CA GLY A 117 -0.54 -16.61 1.79
C GLY A 117 -1.74 -16.52 0.85
N ALA A 118 -2.84 -17.20 1.18
CA ALA A 118 -4.07 -17.18 0.40
C ALA A 118 -4.69 -15.77 0.36
N MET A 119 -4.68 -15.04 1.48
CA MET A 119 -5.13 -13.65 1.53
C MET A 119 -4.26 -12.72 0.68
N LEU A 120 -2.94 -12.88 0.72
CA LEU A 120 -2.02 -12.11 -0.11
C LEU A 120 -2.26 -12.38 -1.60
N ASN A 121 -2.40 -13.65 -1.98
CA ASN A 121 -2.65 -14.06 -3.36
C ASN A 121 -4.00 -13.55 -3.87
N ALA A 122 -5.05 -13.57 -3.04
CA ALA A 122 -6.36 -13.04 -3.40
C ALA A 122 -6.38 -11.52 -3.59
N LEU A 123 -5.57 -10.78 -2.82
CA LEU A 123 -5.53 -9.31 -2.90
C LEU A 123 -4.53 -8.77 -3.92
N THR A 124 -3.48 -9.53 -4.27
CA THR A 124 -2.42 -9.07 -5.17
C THR A 124 -2.94 -8.55 -6.52
N PRO A 125 -3.88 -9.23 -7.21
CA PRO A 125 -4.45 -8.70 -8.46
C PRO A 125 -5.20 -7.38 -8.29
N LEU A 126 -5.80 -7.16 -7.10
CA LEU A 126 -6.57 -5.97 -6.78
C LEU A 126 -5.69 -4.77 -6.41
N ARG A 127 -4.43 -5.00 -6.05
CA ARG A 127 -3.50 -3.94 -5.65
C ARG A 127 -2.83 -3.19 -6.80
N GLY A 128 -3.21 -3.50 -8.04
CA GLY A 128 -2.63 -2.89 -9.23
C GLY A 128 -1.19 -3.34 -9.48
N SER A 129 -0.58 -2.81 -10.54
CA SER A 129 0.81 -3.10 -10.90
C SER A 129 1.80 -2.51 -9.91
N SER A 130 1.45 -1.42 -9.22
CA SER A 130 2.24 -0.85 -8.12
C SER A 130 2.25 -1.75 -6.89
N GLY A 131 1.23 -2.59 -6.69
CA GLY A 131 0.99 -3.31 -5.44
C GLY A 131 0.53 -2.41 -4.29
N LYS A 132 0.22 -1.13 -4.55
CA LYS A 132 -0.07 -0.12 -3.53
C LYS A 132 -1.50 0.39 -3.52
N LEU A 133 -2.37 -0.10 -4.42
CA LEU A 133 -3.78 0.27 -4.34
C LEU A 133 -4.39 -0.29 -3.04
N ARG A 134 -5.28 0.52 -2.46
CA ARG A 134 -6.03 0.23 -1.22
C ARG A 134 -7.54 0.27 -1.43
N ALA A 135 -7.97 0.42 -2.67
CA ALA A 135 -9.36 0.33 -3.05
C ALA A 135 -9.51 -0.26 -4.46
N THR A 136 -10.61 -0.96 -4.67
CA THR A 136 -11.15 -1.23 -6.01
C THR A 136 -12.50 -0.54 -6.18
N VAL A 137 -12.88 -0.24 -7.41
CA VAL A 137 -14.07 0.54 -7.73
C VAL A 137 -14.96 -0.27 -8.68
N GLU A 138 -16.20 -0.52 -8.28
CA GLU A 138 -17.12 -1.38 -9.02
C GLU A 138 -18.52 -0.78 -9.14
N GLN A 139 -19.27 -1.24 -10.15
CA GLN A 139 -20.69 -0.93 -10.31
C GLN A 139 -21.54 -1.74 -9.32
N PRO A 140 -22.70 -1.23 -8.86
CA PRO A 140 -23.63 -2.01 -8.06
C PRO A 140 -24.01 -3.34 -8.75
N GLY A 141 -23.90 -4.44 -8.02
CA GLY A 141 -24.18 -5.78 -8.53
C GLY A 141 -23.07 -6.42 -9.38
N ALA A 142 -21.96 -5.74 -9.62
CA ALA A 142 -20.78 -6.33 -10.26
C ALA A 142 -20.18 -7.44 -9.36
N PRO A 143 -19.63 -8.52 -9.93
CA PRO A 143 -18.92 -9.52 -9.14
C PRO A 143 -17.67 -8.91 -8.51
N VAL A 144 -17.42 -9.26 -7.25
CA VAL A 144 -16.21 -8.84 -6.51
C VAL A 144 -15.11 -9.91 -6.60
N ASP A 145 -15.50 -11.11 -7.03
CA ASP A 145 -14.64 -12.27 -7.16
C ASP A 145 -13.67 -12.08 -8.32
N THR A 146 -12.42 -11.78 -7.99
CA THR A 146 -11.30 -11.82 -8.92
C THR A 146 -10.69 -13.21 -8.79
N GLU A 147 -10.79 -14.00 -9.86
CA GLU A 147 -10.23 -15.33 -10.08
C GLU A 147 -9.69 -16.06 -8.82
N ARG A 148 -10.40 -17.11 -8.37
CA ARG A 148 -10.00 -18.04 -7.30
C ARG A 148 -8.47 -18.29 -7.25
N ALA A 149 -7.79 -17.53 -6.40
CA ALA A 149 -6.41 -17.78 -6.05
C ALA A 149 -6.43 -18.76 -4.86
N ASP A 150 -5.98 -19.99 -5.08
CA ASP A 150 -5.67 -20.96 -4.04
C ASP A 150 -6.78 -21.24 -2.99
N GLY A 151 -8.05 -21.20 -3.42
CA GLY A 151 -9.20 -21.50 -2.55
C GLY A 151 -9.62 -20.36 -1.63
N ALA A 152 -9.11 -19.15 -1.85
CA ALA A 152 -9.62 -17.92 -1.27
C ALA A 152 -10.66 -17.26 -2.19
N ASP A 153 -11.79 -16.83 -1.64
CA ASP A 153 -12.80 -16.02 -2.33
C ASP A 153 -12.82 -14.61 -1.69
N VAL A 154 -12.79 -13.55 -2.51
CA VAL A 154 -12.97 -12.17 -2.04
C VAL A 154 -14.47 -11.88 -1.86
N ARG A 155 -14.83 -11.31 -0.71
CA ARG A 155 -16.20 -10.99 -0.30
C ARG A 155 -16.29 -9.57 0.23
N VAL A 156 -17.50 -9.09 0.43
CA VAL A 156 -17.79 -7.75 0.95
C VAL A 156 -18.63 -7.83 2.21
N ALA A 157 -18.26 -7.07 3.24
CA ALA A 157 -19.00 -7.01 4.49
C ALA A 157 -20.32 -6.26 4.31
N THR A 158 -21.45 -6.97 4.25
CA THR A 158 -22.80 -6.37 4.09
C THR A 158 -23.66 -6.44 5.35
N GLY A 159 -23.08 -6.80 6.50
CA GLY A 159 -23.79 -7.03 7.77
C GLY A 159 -24.51 -8.38 7.87
N ALA A 160 -24.40 -9.24 6.85
CA ALA A 160 -24.82 -10.64 6.91
C ALA A 160 -23.60 -11.54 7.15
N ASP A 161 -23.77 -12.61 7.94
CA ASP A 161 -22.71 -13.51 8.47
C ASP A 161 -21.82 -14.19 7.42
N THR A 162 -22.08 -14.01 6.12
CA THR A 162 -21.36 -14.72 5.03
C THR A 162 -20.66 -13.83 4.02
N GLY A 163 -20.86 -12.50 4.08
CA GLY A 163 -20.34 -11.55 3.09
C GLY A 163 -20.92 -11.73 1.68
N ALA A 164 -21.09 -10.63 0.94
CA ALA A 164 -21.58 -10.66 -0.44
C ALA A 164 -20.43 -10.95 -1.43
N ALA A 165 -20.73 -11.71 -2.49
CA ALA A 165 -19.80 -11.92 -3.62
C ALA A 165 -19.99 -10.89 -4.75
N VAL A 166 -20.91 -9.95 -4.56
CA VAL A 166 -21.23 -8.87 -5.50
C VAL A 166 -21.15 -7.53 -4.79
N ALA A 167 -20.81 -6.50 -5.55
CA ALA A 167 -20.74 -5.14 -5.08
C ALA A 167 -22.13 -4.71 -4.56
N PRO A 168 -22.24 -4.25 -3.30
CA PRO A 168 -23.53 -3.88 -2.73
C PRO A 168 -24.09 -2.58 -3.32
N ARG A 169 -25.02 -1.93 -2.62
CA ARG A 169 -25.46 -0.56 -2.94
C ARG A 169 -24.27 0.43 -2.94
N PRO A 170 -24.39 1.61 -3.59
CA PRO A 170 -23.34 2.62 -3.58
C PRO A 170 -22.80 2.93 -2.19
N GLY A 171 -21.49 3.15 -2.09
CA GLY A 171 -20.78 3.42 -0.84
C GLY A 171 -19.44 2.68 -0.73
N VAL A 172 -18.78 2.85 0.42
CA VAL A 172 -17.50 2.20 0.74
C VAL A 172 -17.77 0.98 1.62
N TRP A 173 -17.13 -0.13 1.30
CA TRP A 173 -17.34 -1.42 1.96
C TRP A 173 -16.03 -2.11 2.30
N ASN A 174 -15.97 -2.70 3.50
CA ASN A 174 -14.84 -3.50 3.91
C ASN A 174 -14.80 -4.80 3.09
N VAL A 175 -13.60 -5.15 2.64
CA VAL A 175 -13.35 -6.41 1.96
C VAL A 175 -13.09 -7.50 3.00
N LEU A 176 -13.59 -8.69 2.72
CA LEU A 176 -13.36 -9.91 3.49
C LEU A 176 -12.72 -10.93 2.57
N VAL A 177 -11.79 -11.74 3.08
CA VAL A 177 -11.28 -12.91 2.35
C VAL A 177 -11.82 -14.17 3.03
N LYS A 178 -12.48 -15.02 2.25
CA LYS A 178 -12.98 -16.31 2.69
C LYS A 178 -11.98 -17.40 2.30
N VAL A 179 -11.44 -18.13 3.27
CA VAL A 179 -10.56 -19.28 3.04
C VAL A 179 -11.19 -20.52 3.69
N GLY A 180 -11.73 -21.43 2.86
CA GLY A 180 -12.52 -22.55 3.36
C GLY A 180 -13.76 -22.08 4.13
N ALA A 181 -13.83 -22.38 5.44
CA ALA A 181 -14.91 -21.92 6.33
C ALA A 181 -14.59 -20.60 7.06
N ALA A 182 -13.32 -20.16 7.05
CA ALA A 182 -12.90 -18.94 7.72
C ALA A 182 -13.21 -17.71 6.86
N LEU A 183 -13.71 -16.65 7.49
CA LEU A 183 -13.89 -15.33 6.90
C LEU A 183 -12.94 -14.39 7.65
N GLN A 184 -12.13 -13.60 6.95
CA GLN A 184 -11.19 -12.68 7.58
C GLN A 184 -11.36 -11.27 7.00
N PRO A 185 -11.50 -10.23 7.83
CA PRO A 185 -11.55 -8.86 7.35
C PRO A 185 -10.20 -8.39 6.84
N VAL A 186 -10.21 -7.67 5.72
CA VAL A 186 -9.05 -6.95 5.19
C VAL A 186 -9.12 -5.52 5.70
N THR A 187 -8.11 -5.10 6.45
CA THR A 187 -8.14 -3.82 7.18
C THR A 187 -7.60 -2.63 6.37
N ASP A 188 -6.89 -2.88 5.27
CA ASP A 188 -6.20 -1.88 4.47
C ASP A 188 -6.61 -1.90 2.98
N PHE A 189 -7.74 -2.54 2.68
CA PHE A 189 -8.29 -2.61 1.33
C PHE A 189 -9.82 -2.52 1.34
N ASN A 190 -10.38 -1.66 0.49
CA ASN A 190 -11.81 -1.39 0.44
C ASN A 190 -12.41 -1.64 -0.95
N LEU A 191 -13.69 -1.96 -0.99
CA LEU A 191 -14.50 -1.89 -2.20
C LEU A 191 -15.28 -0.57 -2.19
N ILE A 192 -15.19 0.19 -3.27
CA ILE A 192 -15.99 1.38 -3.50
C ILE A 192 -17.03 1.03 -4.56
N THR A 193 -18.30 0.97 -4.16
CA THR A 193 -19.40 0.82 -5.11
C THR A 193 -19.85 2.19 -5.61
N LEU A 194 -19.89 2.37 -6.93
CA LEU A 194 -20.28 3.61 -7.59
C LEU A 194 -21.78 3.90 -7.48
N HIS A 195 -22.13 5.18 -7.42
CA HIS A 195 -23.43 5.66 -7.87
C HIS A 195 -23.48 5.57 -9.41
N PRO A 196 -24.45 4.84 -10.01
CA PRO A 196 -24.57 4.77 -11.45
C PRO A 196 -24.71 6.14 -12.09
N PHE A 197 -24.16 6.31 -13.31
CA PHE A 197 -24.18 7.60 -14.00
C PHE A 197 -25.59 8.19 -14.15
N ASP A 198 -26.60 7.33 -14.33
CA ASP A 198 -28.00 7.70 -14.54
C ASP A 198 -28.69 8.32 -13.30
N GLU A 199 -28.08 8.25 -12.12
CA GLU A 199 -28.54 8.99 -10.95
C GLU A 199 -28.37 10.51 -11.12
N LYS A 200 -27.48 10.94 -12.02
CA LYS A 200 -27.26 12.35 -12.35
C LYS A 200 -28.47 12.93 -13.06
N GLN A 201 -29.24 13.75 -12.35
CA GLN A 201 -30.42 14.41 -12.88
C GLN A 201 -30.15 15.89 -13.11
N ARG A 202 -30.39 16.35 -14.35
CA ARG A 202 -30.21 17.77 -14.74
C ARG A 202 -28.83 18.34 -14.37
N GLY A 203 -27.78 17.51 -14.48
CA GLY A 203 -26.40 17.90 -14.25
C GLY A 203 -25.96 17.91 -12.79
N ARG A 204 -26.65 17.22 -11.89
CA ARG A 204 -26.29 17.11 -10.47
C ARG A 204 -26.74 15.78 -9.87
N ILE A 205 -26.14 15.42 -8.74
CA ILE A 205 -26.65 14.37 -7.84
C ILE A 205 -26.92 15.07 -6.50
N GLY A 206 -28.16 14.96 -6.01
CA GLY A 206 -28.60 15.73 -4.84
C GLY A 206 -28.35 17.24 -5.02
N GLY A 207 -27.59 17.83 -4.09
CA GLY A 207 -27.19 19.24 -4.11
C GLY A 207 -25.90 19.53 -4.90
N TYR A 208 -25.11 18.52 -5.25
CA TYR A 208 -23.79 18.70 -5.85
C TYR A 208 -23.86 18.83 -7.38
N PHE A 209 -23.46 19.98 -7.89
CA PHE A 209 -23.47 20.28 -9.31
C PHE A 209 -22.26 19.66 -10.01
N ILE A 210 -22.52 18.87 -11.04
CA ILE A 210 -21.50 18.18 -11.83
C ILE A 210 -21.43 18.78 -13.24
N GLY A 211 -22.58 19.16 -13.81
CA GLY A 211 -22.69 19.60 -15.20
C GLY A 211 -22.94 18.46 -16.17
N SER A 212 -22.53 18.65 -17.42
CA SER A 212 -22.73 17.67 -18.50
C SER A 212 -21.43 17.43 -19.25
N TRP A 213 -21.12 16.16 -19.50
CA TRP A 213 -19.96 15.80 -20.30
C TRP A 213 -20.16 16.25 -21.77
N PRO A 214 -19.07 16.59 -22.48
CA PRO A 214 -19.10 16.80 -23.91
C PRO A 214 -19.72 15.60 -24.63
N GLY A 215 -20.77 15.85 -25.41
CA GLY A 215 -21.45 14.78 -26.14
C GLY A 215 -22.25 13.80 -25.27
N GLU A 216 -22.53 14.12 -24.00
CA GLU A 216 -23.34 13.25 -23.10
C GLU A 216 -24.69 12.86 -23.69
N ARG A 217 -25.31 13.74 -24.48
CA ARG A 217 -26.59 13.49 -25.18
C ARG A 217 -26.41 13.05 -26.65
N SER A 218 -25.18 12.91 -27.11
CA SER A 218 -24.87 12.52 -28.48
C SER A 218 -25.01 11.01 -28.64
N ARG A 219 -25.56 10.57 -29.79
CA ARG A 219 -25.60 9.15 -30.17
C ARG A 219 -24.25 8.59 -30.59
N SER A 220 -23.27 9.48 -30.81
CA SER A 220 -21.90 9.14 -31.17
C SER A 220 -20.97 9.95 -30.30
N VAL A 221 -20.29 9.28 -29.38
CA VAL A 221 -19.22 9.86 -28.57
C VAL A 221 -17.88 9.40 -29.15
N ARG A 222 -16.91 10.29 -29.25
CA ARG A 222 -15.57 9.94 -29.72
C ARG A 222 -14.99 8.86 -28.80
N SER A 223 -14.38 7.82 -29.39
CA SER A 223 -13.68 6.79 -28.61
C SER A 223 -12.67 7.44 -27.65
N GLY A 224 -12.70 7.02 -26.39
CA GLY A 224 -11.93 7.60 -25.29
C GLY A 224 -12.59 8.77 -24.56
N TYR A 225 -13.73 9.30 -25.02
CA TYR A 225 -14.46 10.41 -24.38
C TYR A 225 -15.89 10.01 -23.94
N ALA A 226 -16.14 8.71 -23.82
CA ALA A 226 -17.38 8.19 -23.25
C ALA A 226 -17.59 8.76 -21.85
N HIS A 227 -18.85 9.00 -21.49
CA HIS A 227 -19.18 9.43 -20.14
C HIS A 227 -18.78 8.34 -19.13
N PRO A 228 -18.40 8.73 -17.90
CA PRO A 228 -18.06 7.81 -16.84
C PRO A 228 -19.18 6.79 -16.56
N SER A 229 -18.82 5.62 -16.06
CA SER A 229 -19.79 4.59 -15.68
C SER A 229 -20.59 4.98 -14.43
N GLY A 230 -20.03 5.81 -13.55
CA GLY A 230 -20.65 6.26 -12.32
C GLY A 230 -19.77 7.22 -11.53
N PHE A 231 -20.13 7.40 -10.26
CA PHE A 231 -19.50 8.35 -9.35
C PHE A 231 -19.16 7.71 -8.01
N ILE A 232 -17.98 8.04 -7.48
CA ILE A 232 -17.61 7.75 -6.09
C ILE A 232 -18.23 8.85 -5.23
N GLU A 233 -19.04 8.45 -4.25
CA GLU A 233 -19.57 9.37 -3.23
C GLU A 233 -18.51 9.65 -2.17
N VAL A 234 -18.18 10.93 -2.02
CA VAL A 234 -17.24 11.42 -1.01
C VAL A 234 -18.01 12.22 0.02
N THR A 235 -17.93 11.79 1.27
CA THR A 235 -18.59 12.40 2.44
C THR A 235 -17.52 12.88 3.42
N PRO A 236 -17.87 13.77 4.38
CA PRO A 236 -16.92 14.15 5.44
C PRO A 236 -16.37 12.95 6.22
N GLU A 237 -17.14 11.85 6.32
CA GLU A 237 -16.74 10.64 7.03
C GLU A 237 -15.75 9.76 6.25
N ASN A 238 -15.72 9.86 4.91
CA ASN A 238 -14.90 8.99 4.07
C ASN A 238 -13.84 9.73 3.23
N GLU A 239 -13.79 11.06 3.27
CA GLU A 239 -12.87 11.85 2.43
C GLU A 239 -11.38 11.49 2.67
N ASP A 240 -11.07 11.03 3.88
CA ASP A 240 -9.74 10.56 4.27
C ASP A 240 -9.46 9.08 3.94
N LEU A 241 -10.39 8.38 3.29
CA LEU A 241 -10.18 7.03 2.82
C LEU A 241 -8.98 6.99 1.87
N GLN A 242 -7.98 6.18 2.22
CA GLN A 242 -6.82 5.93 1.38
C GLN A 242 -7.22 5.04 0.20
N VAL A 243 -7.01 5.53 -1.02
CA VAL A 243 -7.18 4.75 -2.27
C VAL A 243 -5.86 4.09 -2.69
N SER A 244 -4.74 4.55 -2.14
CA SER A 244 -3.40 3.98 -2.28
C SER A 244 -2.52 4.39 -1.11
N ASP A 245 -1.24 4.02 -1.11
CA ASP A 245 -0.29 4.39 -0.04
C ASP A 245 -0.14 5.92 0.13
N HIS A 246 -0.11 6.69 -0.97
CA HIS A 246 0.10 8.14 -0.93
C HIS A 246 -1.17 8.96 -1.11
N PHE A 247 -2.22 8.39 -1.70
CA PHE A 247 -3.40 9.16 -2.10
C PHE A 247 -4.69 8.76 -1.36
N ARG A 248 -5.48 9.78 -1.01
CA ARG A 248 -6.81 9.70 -0.39
C ARG A 248 -7.89 10.21 -1.35
N LEU A 249 -9.17 9.91 -1.08
CA LEU A 249 -10.29 10.41 -1.88
C LEU A 249 -10.32 11.94 -1.95
N ARG A 250 -10.07 12.62 -0.84
CA ARG A 250 -10.08 14.10 -0.76
C ARG A 250 -9.10 14.77 -1.71
N ASP A 251 -7.98 14.11 -2.00
CA ASP A 251 -6.92 14.67 -2.84
C ASP A 251 -7.40 14.86 -4.29
N PHE A 252 -8.44 14.14 -4.70
CA PHE A 252 -9.01 14.22 -6.04
C PHE A 252 -10.29 15.08 -6.13
N LEU A 253 -10.70 15.75 -5.05
CA LEU A 253 -11.91 16.58 -5.06
C LEU A 253 -11.76 17.80 -5.97
N THR A 254 -12.87 18.22 -6.56
CA THR A 254 -12.94 19.49 -7.29
C THR A 254 -12.96 20.67 -6.30
N HIS A 255 -12.29 21.77 -6.63
CA HIS A 255 -12.11 22.95 -5.76
C HIS A 255 -13.28 23.95 -5.75
N ASP A 256 -14.47 23.54 -6.19
CA ASP A 256 -15.69 24.34 -6.08
C ASP A 256 -16.67 23.73 -5.06
N GLN A 257 -17.73 24.50 -4.75
CA GLN A 257 -18.83 24.03 -3.92
C GLN A 257 -18.36 23.50 -2.54
N ALA A 258 -17.48 24.26 -1.86
CA ALA A 258 -16.83 23.85 -0.61
C ALA A 258 -17.82 23.32 0.45
N ASP A 259 -18.96 24.01 0.63
CA ASP A 259 -19.97 23.70 1.64
C ASP A 259 -21.03 22.68 1.21
N VAL A 260 -20.88 22.07 0.02
CA VAL A 260 -21.85 21.10 -0.51
C VAL A 260 -21.34 19.67 -0.30
N TRP A 261 -22.14 18.88 0.42
CA TRP A 261 -21.91 17.47 0.72
C TRP A 261 -23.19 16.64 0.50
N PRO A 262 -23.07 15.35 0.13
CA PRO A 262 -21.85 14.69 -0.31
C PRO A 262 -21.35 15.23 -1.67
N LYS A 263 -20.07 15.00 -1.96
CA LYS A 263 -19.43 15.28 -3.26
C LYS A 263 -19.39 14.01 -4.09
N TYR A 264 -19.29 14.15 -5.41
CA TYR A 264 -19.27 13.02 -6.34
C TYR A 264 -18.13 13.17 -7.33
N ILE A 265 -17.18 12.24 -7.31
CA ILE A 265 -16.00 12.26 -8.19
C ILE A 265 -15.98 11.08 -9.15
N VAL A 266 -15.20 11.23 -10.22
CA VAL A 266 -14.80 10.13 -11.09
C VAL A 266 -13.31 9.94 -10.88
N LEU A 267 -12.88 8.72 -10.58
CA LEU A 267 -11.47 8.39 -10.38
C LEU A 267 -11.20 7.01 -10.98
N GLU A 268 -10.31 6.97 -11.96
CA GLU A 268 -9.85 5.73 -12.59
C GLU A 268 -8.68 5.17 -11.79
N MET A 269 -8.82 3.98 -11.22
CA MET A 269 -7.76 3.37 -10.39
C MET A 269 -6.45 3.13 -11.14
N LYS A 270 -6.49 3.02 -12.48
CA LYS A 270 -5.29 2.98 -13.33
C LYS A 270 -4.44 4.25 -13.25
N LEU A 271 -5.06 5.42 -13.07
CA LEU A 271 -4.33 6.66 -12.84
C LEU A 271 -3.60 6.58 -11.50
N VAL A 272 -4.30 6.21 -10.42
CA VAL A 272 -3.72 6.09 -9.08
C VAL A 272 -2.55 5.11 -9.07
N ASP A 273 -2.71 3.96 -9.73
CA ASP A 273 -1.67 2.94 -9.87
C ASP A 273 -0.43 3.48 -10.60
N LYS A 274 -0.63 4.22 -11.70
CA LYS A 274 0.45 4.89 -12.42
C LYS A 274 1.16 5.93 -11.56
N LEU A 275 0.43 6.73 -10.80
CA LEU A 275 1.03 7.73 -9.91
C LEU A 275 1.91 7.05 -8.87
N GLU A 276 1.44 5.97 -8.25
CA GLU A 276 2.23 5.16 -7.30
C GLU A 276 3.49 4.56 -7.92
N LEU A 277 3.42 4.08 -9.17
CA LEU A 277 4.60 3.60 -9.90
C LEU A 277 5.60 4.72 -10.18
N VAL A 278 5.13 5.93 -10.53
CA VAL A 278 5.97 7.10 -10.74
C VAL A 278 6.69 7.49 -9.45
N LEU A 279 5.98 7.54 -8.33
CA LEU A 279 6.57 7.81 -7.02
C LEU A 279 7.55 6.71 -6.61
N SER A 280 7.27 5.45 -6.95
CA SER A 280 8.17 4.33 -6.68
C SER A 280 9.47 4.40 -7.50
N ASP A 281 9.39 4.74 -8.79
CA ASP A 281 10.59 4.96 -9.61
C ASP A 281 11.41 6.15 -9.10
N LEU A 282 10.76 7.24 -8.68
CA LEU A 282 11.45 8.38 -8.05
C LEU A 282 12.11 7.98 -6.72
N ALA A 283 11.38 7.34 -5.81
CA ALA A 283 11.92 6.88 -4.53
C ALA A 283 13.11 5.92 -4.70
N SER A 284 13.05 5.02 -5.68
CA SER A 284 14.16 4.11 -6.01
C SER A 284 15.45 4.82 -6.46
N ARG A 285 15.33 6.11 -6.83
CA ARG A 285 16.43 6.98 -7.27
C ARG A 285 16.85 7.99 -6.20
N GLY A 286 16.30 7.89 -4.99
CA GLY A 286 16.68 8.70 -3.84
C GLY A 286 15.91 10.01 -3.69
N TYR A 287 14.82 10.21 -4.41
CA TYR A 287 13.92 11.34 -4.18
C TYR A 287 13.02 11.07 -2.97
N ASP A 288 12.85 12.05 -2.10
CA ASP A 288 11.76 12.05 -1.12
C ASP A 288 10.45 12.36 -1.86
N VAL A 289 9.47 11.48 -1.69
CA VAL A 289 8.16 11.58 -2.35
C VAL A 289 7.02 11.65 -1.33
N SER A 290 7.37 11.72 -0.04
CA SER A 290 6.40 11.70 1.07
C SER A 290 5.46 12.91 1.04
N GLY A 291 5.90 14.04 0.50
CA GLY A 291 5.11 15.24 0.27
C GLY A 291 4.51 15.33 -1.14
N VAL A 292 4.15 14.22 -1.79
CA VAL A 292 3.38 14.33 -3.04
C VAL A 292 2.03 14.99 -2.77
N HIS A 293 1.68 15.99 -3.59
CA HIS A 293 0.41 16.70 -3.52
C HIS A 293 -0.32 16.61 -4.86
N VAL A 294 -1.62 16.33 -4.80
CA VAL A 294 -2.52 16.51 -5.93
C VAL A 294 -3.01 17.95 -5.93
N MET A 295 -2.49 18.75 -6.86
CA MET A 295 -2.94 20.12 -7.07
C MET A 295 -4.29 20.17 -7.76
N SER A 296 -4.59 19.19 -8.62
CA SER A 296 -5.90 19.06 -9.25
C SER A 296 -6.16 17.62 -9.71
N GLY A 297 -7.16 16.98 -9.12
CA GLY A 297 -7.63 15.66 -9.53
C GLY A 297 -8.85 15.74 -10.43
N PHE A 298 -9.99 15.19 -9.98
CA PHE A 298 -11.23 15.24 -10.75
C PHE A 298 -11.74 16.68 -10.88
N ARG A 299 -12.19 17.04 -12.08
CA ARG A 299 -12.89 18.30 -12.35
C ARG A 299 -14.28 18.01 -12.86
N THR A 300 -15.31 18.51 -12.17
CA THR A 300 -16.66 18.46 -12.71
C THR A 300 -16.70 19.15 -14.08
N PRO A 301 -17.49 18.66 -15.06
CA PRO A 301 -17.66 19.36 -16.32
C PRO A 301 -18.05 20.84 -16.17
N GLN A 302 -18.86 21.17 -15.16
CA GLN A 302 -19.20 22.56 -14.86
C GLN A 302 -17.98 23.38 -14.43
N TYR A 303 -17.21 22.91 -13.46
CA TYR A 303 -16.00 23.59 -12.98
C TYR A 303 -14.98 23.77 -14.10
N ASN A 304 -14.81 22.73 -14.92
CA ASN A 304 -13.85 22.71 -16.01
C ASN A 304 -14.20 23.71 -17.12
N VAL A 305 -15.49 24.03 -17.34
CA VAL A 305 -15.90 25.10 -18.28
C VAL A 305 -15.59 26.49 -17.73
N SER A 306 -15.66 26.70 -16.41
CA SER A 306 -15.31 27.99 -15.79
C SER A 306 -13.82 28.20 -15.59
N GLY A 307 -13.03 27.12 -15.58
CA GLY A 307 -11.60 27.14 -15.25
C GLY A 307 -10.62 27.15 -16.42
N GLY A 308 -11.06 27.35 -17.67
CA GLY A 308 -10.16 27.44 -18.84
C GLY A 308 -10.81 28.10 -20.06
N ASP A 309 -10.00 28.47 -21.07
CA ASP A 309 -10.47 29.19 -22.27
C ASP A 309 -11.74 28.56 -22.90
N PRO A 310 -12.90 29.25 -22.88
CA PRO A 310 -14.17 28.76 -23.42
C PRO A 310 -14.17 28.60 -24.95
N ARG A 311 -13.09 28.97 -25.64
CA ARG A 311 -12.92 28.77 -27.09
C ARG A 311 -12.17 27.47 -27.45
N GLY A 312 -11.72 26.66 -26.48
CA GLY A 312 -10.85 25.52 -26.76
C GLY A 312 -10.84 24.34 -25.76
N ARG A 313 -9.62 23.93 -25.35
CA ARG A 313 -9.22 22.59 -24.84
C ARG A 313 -9.96 22.06 -23.60
N ALA A 314 -10.72 22.90 -22.89
CA ALA A 314 -11.51 22.50 -21.73
C ALA A 314 -12.41 21.28 -22.02
N ALA A 315 -13.08 21.25 -23.18
CA ALA A 315 -13.94 20.12 -23.57
C ALA A 315 -13.21 18.78 -23.79
N LEU A 316 -11.88 18.77 -23.84
CA LEU A 316 -11.07 17.55 -24.01
C LEU A 316 -10.24 17.20 -22.77
N SER A 317 -10.42 17.95 -21.68
CA SER A 317 -9.69 17.74 -20.43
C SER A 317 -9.94 16.34 -19.86
N ARG A 318 -8.84 15.63 -19.61
CA ARG A 318 -8.85 14.28 -19.02
C ARG A 318 -9.26 14.29 -17.55
N HIS A 319 -9.11 15.41 -16.83
CA HIS A 319 -9.59 15.54 -15.44
C HIS A 319 -11.09 15.27 -15.28
N MET A 320 -11.92 15.58 -16.30
CA MET A 320 -13.36 15.29 -16.26
C MET A 320 -13.68 13.80 -16.35
N TYR A 321 -12.73 12.97 -16.79
CA TYR A 321 -12.90 11.54 -16.98
C TYR A 321 -12.25 10.73 -15.87
N GLY A 322 -11.72 11.40 -14.83
CA GLY A 322 -11.11 10.76 -13.66
C GLY A 322 -9.77 10.10 -13.93
N ASP A 323 -9.20 10.30 -15.13
CA ASP A 323 -7.99 9.63 -15.58
C ASP A 323 -6.78 10.58 -15.69
N ALA A 324 -6.87 11.79 -15.11
CA ALA A 324 -5.78 12.74 -15.02
C ALA A 324 -5.63 13.37 -13.63
N SER A 325 -4.39 13.74 -13.31
CA SER A 325 -4.03 14.48 -12.10
C SER A 325 -2.88 15.45 -12.39
N ASP A 326 -2.95 16.63 -11.79
CA ASP A 326 -1.86 17.59 -11.70
C ASP A 326 -1.21 17.41 -10.34
N ILE A 327 0.09 17.08 -10.31
CA ILE A 327 0.82 16.82 -9.07
C ILE A 327 2.12 17.63 -8.96
N TYR A 328 2.58 17.80 -7.73
CA TYR A 328 3.93 18.24 -7.39
C TYR A 328 4.40 17.51 -6.12
N ILE A 329 5.69 17.57 -5.83
CA ILE A 329 6.30 16.99 -4.62
C ILE A 329 6.80 18.17 -3.79
N ASP A 330 6.34 18.29 -2.55
CA ASP A 330 6.68 19.32 -1.56
C ASP A 330 6.88 18.63 -0.22
N SER A 331 8.03 17.95 -0.08
CA SER A 331 8.35 17.14 1.09
C SER A 331 8.77 17.98 2.29
N ASP A 332 9.21 19.22 2.06
CA ASP A 332 9.52 20.18 3.14
C ASP A 332 8.29 20.97 3.63
N GLY A 333 7.16 20.89 2.92
CA GLY A 333 5.87 21.46 3.29
C GLY A 333 5.80 22.98 3.14
N ASN A 334 6.60 23.57 2.26
CA ASN A 334 6.66 25.02 2.06
C ASN A 334 5.57 25.57 1.11
N GLY A 335 4.76 24.68 0.51
CA GLY A 335 3.67 25.00 -0.40
C GLY A 335 4.08 25.11 -1.87
N VAL A 336 5.32 24.76 -2.22
CA VAL A 336 5.87 24.81 -3.58
C VAL A 336 6.67 23.53 -3.84
N MET A 337 6.73 23.10 -5.09
CA MET A 337 7.54 21.94 -5.49
C MET A 337 8.99 22.02 -4.99
N ASP A 338 9.53 20.89 -4.54
CA ASP A 338 10.92 20.70 -4.17
C ASP A 338 11.87 20.92 -5.38
N ASP A 339 13.12 21.31 -5.10
CA ASP A 339 14.22 21.36 -6.07
C ASP A 339 14.71 19.93 -6.42
N LEU A 340 13.88 19.20 -7.17
CA LEU A 340 14.09 17.80 -7.55
C LEU A 340 15.32 17.62 -8.43
N ASN A 341 15.75 18.63 -9.19
CA ASN A 341 16.95 18.50 -10.02
C ASN A 341 18.25 18.94 -9.29
N HIS A 342 18.13 19.44 -8.05
CA HIS A 342 19.22 19.92 -7.20
C HIS A 342 20.04 21.07 -7.80
N ASP A 343 19.43 21.93 -8.62
CA ASP A 343 20.07 23.11 -9.23
C ASP A 343 19.89 24.39 -8.39
N ARG A 344 19.23 24.27 -7.23
CA ARG A 344 18.88 25.32 -6.26
C ARG A 344 17.85 26.31 -6.79
N ARG A 345 17.04 25.92 -7.77
CA ARG A 345 15.98 26.77 -8.33
C ARG A 345 14.73 25.95 -8.59
N VAL A 346 13.68 26.22 -7.84
CA VAL A 346 12.37 25.64 -8.10
C VAL A 346 11.77 26.20 -9.40
N ASN A 347 11.73 25.38 -10.45
CA ASN A 347 11.20 25.73 -11.77
C ASN A 347 10.71 24.51 -12.56
N ILE A 348 10.35 24.70 -13.83
CA ILE A 348 9.83 23.62 -14.69
C ILE A 348 10.79 22.42 -14.84
N ARG A 349 12.10 22.62 -14.64
CA ARG A 349 13.08 21.53 -14.69
C ARG A 349 12.89 20.51 -13.57
N ASP A 350 12.28 20.88 -12.46
CA ASP A 350 11.93 19.95 -11.39
C ASP A 350 10.77 19.05 -11.83
N ALA A 351 9.74 19.63 -12.46
CA ALA A 351 8.67 18.86 -13.08
C ALA A 351 9.19 17.92 -14.20
N GLN A 352 10.28 18.27 -14.88
CA GLN A 352 10.92 17.39 -15.86
C GLN A 352 11.55 16.12 -15.24
N VAL A 353 11.93 16.16 -13.95
CA VAL A 353 12.40 14.98 -13.23
C VAL A 353 11.26 13.96 -13.09
N ILE A 354 10.07 14.41 -12.70
CA ILE A 354 8.87 13.57 -12.63
C ILE A 354 8.47 13.08 -14.04
N LEU A 355 8.58 13.95 -15.06
CA LEU A 355 8.30 13.56 -16.45
C LEU A 355 9.19 12.40 -16.91
N ALA A 356 10.47 12.42 -16.56
CA ALA A 356 11.39 11.35 -16.89
C ALA A 356 11.01 10.04 -16.17
N ALA A 357 10.46 10.11 -14.97
CA ALA A 357 9.90 8.94 -14.27
C ALA A 357 8.65 8.39 -14.99
N VAL A 358 7.73 9.26 -15.43
CA VAL A 358 6.58 8.86 -16.26
C VAL A 358 7.02 8.11 -17.52
N ASP A 359 8.02 8.64 -18.24
CA ASP A 359 8.56 7.98 -19.45
C ASP A 359 9.24 6.63 -19.17
N ARG A 360 9.68 6.35 -17.93
CA ARG A 360 10.19 5.04 -17.52
C ARG A 360 9.06 4.09 -17.17
N VAL A 361 8.12 4.53 -16.34
CA VAL A 361 6.95 3.76 -15.95
C VAL A 361 6.15 3.34 -17.18
N GLU A 362 5.86 4.23 -18.13
CA GLU A 362 5.11 3.87 -19.35
C GLU A 362 5.86 2.89 -20.28
N ARG A 363 7.19 2.77 -20.15
CA ARG A 363 7.98 1.78 -20.91
C ARG A 363 7.83 0.38 -20.31
N GLU A 364 7.75 0.31 -18.98
CA GLU A 364 7.59 -0.94 -18.23
C GLU A 364 6.12 -1.38 -18.18
N HIS A 365 5.20 -0.41 -18.18
CA HIS A 365 3.75 -0.55 -18.08
C HIS A 365 3.03 0.13 -19.25
N PRO A 366 3.16 -0.40 -20.48
CA PRO A 366 2.57 0.21 -21.69
C PRO A 366 1.04 0.31 -21.63
N GLU A 367 0.36 -0.48 -20.81
CA GLU A 367 -1.07 -0.41 -20.54
C GLU A 367 -1.50 0.85 -19.78
N LEU A 368 -0.56 1.55 -19.13
CA LEU A 368 -0.79 2.82 -18.41
C LEU A 368 -0.39 4.06 -19.23
N ILE A 369 -0.13 3.90 -20.53
CA ILE A 369 0.31 4.98 -21.40
C ILE A 369 -0.69 6.15 -21.46
N GLY A 370 -0.17 7.38 -21.42
CA GLY A 370 -1.02 8.56 -21.54
C GLY A 370 -0.26 9.86 -21.77
N GLY A 371 -0.92 10.96 -21.42
CA GLY A 371 -0.40 12.31 -21.47
C GLY A 371 0.47 12.64 -20.27
N ALA A 372 1.52 13.42 -20.51
CA ALA A 372 2.27 14.08 -19.45
C ALA A 372 2.72 15.47 -19.88
N GLY A 373 2.39 16.49 -19.11
CA GLY A 373 2.67 17.89 -19.43
C GLY A 373 3.34 18.57 -18.27
N VAL A 374 4.46 19.25 -18.51
CA VAL A 374 5.15 20.03 -17.46
C VAL A 374 4.74 21.49 -17.55
N TYR A 375 4.50 22.12 -16.41
CA TYR A 375 4.01 23.48 -16.32
C TYR A 375 4.97 24.36 -15.53
N VAL A 376 5.18 25.59 -16.02
CA VAL A 376 5.93 26.61 -15.28
C VAL A 376 5.14 27.10 -14.07
N ALA A 377 5.84 27.68 -13.10
CA ALA A 377 5.20 28.42 -12.02
C ALA A 377 4.47 29.66 -12.56
N SER A 378 3.32 29.98 -11.95
CA SER A 378 2.54 31.18 -12.20
C SER A 378 2.28 31.93 -10.89
N GLY A 379 1.54 33.05 -10.94
CA GLY A 379 1.18 33.78 -9.71
C GLY A 379 0.29 32.99 -8.74
N GLY A 380 -0.37 31.93 -9.20
CA GLY A 380 -1.29 31.12 -8.38
C GLY A 380 -0.73 29.77 -7.91
N HIS A 381 0.37 29.28 -8.48
CA HIS A 381 0.93 27.96 -8.17
C HIS A 381 2.42 27.85 -8.56
N GLY A 382 3.13 26.93 -7.90
CA GLY A 382 4.48 26.50 -8.30
C GLY A 382 4.51 25.73 -9.62
N PRO A 383 5.69 25.24 -10.06
CA PRO A 383 5.74 24.31 -11.19
C PRO A 383 5.05 22.99 -10.80
N PHE A 384 4.43 22.33 -11.77
CA PHE A 384 3.74 21.05 -11.56
C PHE A 384 3.79 20.20 -12.83
N ILE A 385 3.36 18.94 -12.71
CA ILE A 385 3.21 18.03 -13.84
C ILE A 385 1.77 17.50 -13.92
N HIS A 386 1.19 17.60 -15.11
CA HIS A 386 -0.01 16.87 -15.51
C HIS A 386 0.38 15.43 -15.86
N ILE A 387 -0.34 14.43 -15.35
CA ILE A 387 -0.20 13.02 -15.71
C ILE A 387 -1.59 12.43 -15.98
N ASP A 388 -1.76 11.67 -17.05
CA ASP A 388 -2.99 10.92 -17.31
C ASP A 388 -2.76 9.54 -17.94
N THR A 389 -3.85 8.78 -18.10
CA THR A 389 -3.88 7.43 -18.69
C THR A 389 -4.77 7.37 -19.94
N ARG A 390 -4.76 8.43 -20.77
CA ARG A 390 -5.62 8.56 -21.97
C ARG A 390 -5.46 7.48 -23.06
N GLY A 391 -4.55 6.52 -22.89
CA GLY A 391 -4.34 5.39 -23.80
C GLY A 391 -3.44 5.70 -25.00
N TYR A 392 -2.86 6.90 -25.07
CA TYR A 392 -1.85 7.25 -26.07
C TYR A 392 -0.88 8.30 -25.53
N ARG A 393 0.38 8.22 -25.98
CA ARG A 393 1.42 9.13 -25.55
C ARG A 393 1.16 10.56 -26.02
N ALA A 394 1.14 11.51 -25.10
CA ALA A 394 1.15 12.93 -25.39
C ALA A 394 2.13 13.66 -24.46
N ARG A 395 2.91 14.61 -24.98
CA ARG A 395 3.87 15.40 -24.20
C ARG A 395 3.79 16.86 -24.58
N TRP A 396 3.78 17.75 -23.60
CA TRP A 396 3.72 19.19 -23.84
C TRP A 396 4.36 19.96 -22.70
N VAL A 397 4.59 21.25 -22.96
CA VAL A 397 4.99 22.23 -21.97
C VAL A 397 3.85 23.25 -21.89
N GLY A 398 3.29 23.45 -20.71
CA GLY A 398 2.25 24.44 -20.44
C GLY A 398 2.81 25.67 -19.74
N THR A 399 2.17 26.82 -19.96
CA THR A 399 2.61 28.12 -19.39
C THR A 399 1.82 28.54 -18.15
N GLY A 400 0.77 27.81 -17.77
CA GLY A 400 -0.06 28.12 -16.58
C GLY A 400 -1.10 29.22 -16.78
N ASP A 401 -1.17 29.83 -17.97
CA ASP A 401 -2.11 30.91 -18.34
C ASP A 401 -3.31 30.42 -19.19
N ASP A 402 -3.56 29.10 -19.26
CA ASP A 402 -4.56 28.48 -20.15
C ASP A 402 -5.93 28.24 -19.48
#